data_AF-A0A9E2P9F3-F1
#
_entry.id   AF-A0A9E2P9F3-F1
#
_cell.length_a   1.000
_cell.length_b   1.000
_cell.length_c   1.000
_cell.angle_alpha   90.00
_cell.angle_beta   90.00
_cell.angle_gamma   90.00
#
_symmetry.space_group_name_H-M   'P 1'
#
loop_
_entity.id
_entity.type
_entity.pdbx_description
1 polymer ?
#
loop_
_entity_poly.entity_id
_entity_poly.type
_entity_poly.pdbx_seq_one_letter_code
_entity_poly.pdbx_strand_id
1 'polypeptide(L)'
;GIGLLDEKIKSISQFPDSIAVLLRHMIVSHHGTREFGSPEPPKTIDAVLLNYIDEIDSKISGIREYIASDESGGNWTSYHRLLERHFYTANKSMQNKEDEIGE
;
A
#
# COMPACT_ATOMS: atom_id res chain seq x y z
N GLY A 1 3.36 5.98 15.31
CA GLY A 1 4.49 5.10 14.98
C GLY A 1 5.49 4.99 16.13
N ILE A 2 6.28 6.03 16.37
CA ILE A 2 7.45 5.97 17.28
C ILE A 2 7.09 5.60 18.72
N GLY A 3 6.03 6.16 19.30
CA GLY A 3 5.64 5.82 20.68
C GLY A 3 5.37 4.33 20.89
N LEU A 4 4.66 3.69 19.95
CA LEU A 4 4.38 2.25 19.99
C LEU A 4 5.66 1.42 19.81
N LEU A 5 6.56 1.84 18.92
CA LEU A 5 7.87 1.20 18.77
C LEU A 5 8.65 1.25 20.08
N ASP A 6 8.66 2.39 20.75
CA ASP A 6 9.42 2.61 21.98
C ASP A 6 8.91 1.78 23.15
N GLU A 7 7.59 1.69 23.31
CA GLU A 7 6.96 0.80 24.27
C GLU A 7 7.35 -0.67 24.01
N LYS A 8 7.37 -1.07 22.73
CA LYS A 8 7.72 -2.44 22.36
C LYS A 8 9.21 -2.73 22.60
N ILE A 9 10.11 -1.82 22.25
CA ILE A 9 11.55 -1.96 22.50
C ILE A 9 11.82 -2.10 24.00
N LYS A 10 11.17 -1.28 24.85
CA LYS A 10 11.32 -1.35 26.32
C LYS A 10 10.89 -2.70 26.91
N SER A 11 9.97 -3.41 26.24
CA SER A 11 9.52 -4.75 26.68
C SER A 11 10.53 -5.86 26.38
N ILE A 12 11.58 -5.59 25.59
CA ILE A 12 12.59 -6.58 25.17
C ILE A 12 13.89 -6.31 25.93
N SER A 13 14.31 -7.29 26.73
CA SER A 13 15.57 -7.19 27.47
C SER A 13 16.76 -7.08 26.52
N GLN A 14 17.66 -6.13 26.80
CA GLN A 14 18.92 -5.92 26.06
C GLN A 14 18.72 -5.69 24.55
N PHE A 15 17.66 -4.98 24.16
CA PHE A 15 17.44 -4.61 22.77
C PHE A 15 18.59 -3.71 22.26
N PRO A 16 19.21 -3.99 21.09
CA PRO A 16 20.33 -3.19 20.61
C PRO A 16 19.92 -1.76 20.21
N ASP A 17 20.59 -0.77 20.77
CA ASP A 17 20.32 0.65 20.49
C ASP A 17 20.52 1.02 19.01
N SER A 18 21.50 0.40 18.34
CA SER A 18 21.74 0.61 16.91
C SER A 18 20.53 0.19 16.06
N ILE A 19 19.91 -0.96 16.38
CA ILE A 19 18.70 -1.42 15.70
C ILE A 19 17.50 -0.51 16.05
N ALA A 20 17.42 -0.03 17.29
CA ALA A 20 16.36 0.90 17.69
C ALA A 20 16.39 2.18 16.86
N VAL A 21 17.58 2.73 16.61
CA VAL A 21 17.77 3.90 15.75
C VAL A 21 17.35 3.61 14.30
N LEU A 22 17.71 2.45 13.75
CA LEU A 22 17.33 2.06 12.38
C LEU A 22 15.80 1.93 12.24
N LEU A 23 15.13 1.29 13.20
CA LEU A 23 13.67 1.13 13.19
C LEU A 23 12.95 2.48 13.33
N ARG A 24 13.46 3.39 14.18
CA ARG A 24 12.92 4.76 14.26
C ARG A 24 13.08 5.48 12.92
N HIS A 25 14.25 5.37 12.28
CA HIS A 25 14.51 5.98 10.98
C HIS A 25 13.53 5.47 9.93
N MET A 26 13.29 4.15 9.86
CA MET A 26 12.30 3.56 8.96
C MET A 26 10.91 4.18 9.18
N ILE A 27 10.44 4.26 10.43
CA ILE A 27 9.11 4.83 10.74
C ILE A 27 9.01 6.31 10.37
N VAL A 28 10.03 7.14 10.60
CA VAL A 28 9.92 8.58 10.25
C VAL A 28 10.12 8.85 8.76
N SER A 29 10.83 7.99 8.05
CA SER A 29 11.23 8.24 6.66
C SER A 29 10.40 7.50 5.60
N HIS A 30 9.52 6.57 5.98
CA HIS A 30 8.81 5.72 5.03
C HIS A 30 7.87 6.43 4.04
N HIS A 31 7.54 7.72 4.21
CA HIS A 31 6.82 8.49 3.18
C HIS A 31 7.74 9.10 2.11
N GLY A 32 9.05 8.82 2.18
CA GLY A 32 9.99 9.06 1.09
C GLY A 32 10.59 10.46 1.06
N THR A 33 9.76 11.50 0.97
CA THR A 33 10.25 12.89 0.86
C THR A 33 9.57 13.82 1.87
N ARG A 34 10.18 14.99 2.09
CA ARG A 34 9.60 16.04 2.93
C ARG A 34 8.26 16.56 2.40
N GLU A 35 8.10 16.55 1.08
CA GLU A 35 6.86 16.96 0.41
C GLU A 35 5.72 15.96 0.66
N PHE A 36 6.05 14.68 0.81
CA PHE A 36 5.10 13.61 1.11
C PHE A 36 4.95 13.31 2.60
N GLY A 37 5.49 14.19 3.48
CA GLY A 37 5.25 14.12 4.92
C GLY A 37 6.33 13.40 5.73
N SER A 38 7.46 13.00 5.12
CA SER A 38 8.60 12.47 5.87
C SER A 38 9.50 13.58 6.41
N PRO A 39 9.73 13.69 7.74
CA PRO A 39 10.69 14.64 8.30
C PRO A 39 12.11 14.51 7.71
N GLU A 40 12.49 13.28 7.33
CA GLU A 40 13.77 12.96 6.69
C GLU A 40 13.56 11.91 5.58
N PRO A 41 14.25 12.00 4.43
CA PRO A 41 14.24 10.94 3.42
C PRO A 41 14.80 9.60 3.94
N PRO A 42 14.41 8.46 3.35
CA PRO A 42 15.02 7.16 3.61
C PRO A 42 16.54 7.19 3.35
N LYS A 43 17.32 6.68 4.30
CA LYS A 43 18.81 6.68 4.25
C LYS A 43 19.42 5.29 4.34
N THR A 44 18.60 4.28 4.52
CA THR A 44 19.01 2.88 4.58
C THR A 44 18.26 2.10 3.51
N ILE A 45 18.85 0.99 3.05
CA ILE A 45 18.22 0.13 2.05
C ILE A 45 16.85 -0.34 2.54
N ASP A 46 16.74 -0.71 3.82
CA ASP A 46 15.48 -1.15 4.43
C ASP A 46 14.41 -0.05 4.44
N ALA A 47 14.79 1.19 4.74
CA ALA A 47 13.86 2.32 4.75
C ALA A 47 13.41 2.70 3.33
N VAL A 48 14.32 2.64 2.34
CA VAL A 48 13.99 2.89 0.93
C VAL A 48 13.01 1.81 0.44
N LEU A 49 13.27 0.55 0.78
CA LEU A 49 12.41 -0.56 0.42
C LEU A 49 11.03 -0.43 1.06
N LEU A 50 10.96 -0.10 2.36
CA LEU A 50 9.69 0.14 3.05
C LEU A 50 8.87 1.24 2.37
N ASN A 51 9.49 2.37 2.03
CA ASN A 51 8.82 3.44 1.30
C ASN A 51 8.20 2.96 -0.02
N TYR A 52 8.93 2.17 -0.81
CA TYR A 52 8.39 1.65 -2.06
C TYR A 52 7.28 0.63 -1.85
N ILE A 53 7.38 -0.21 -0.82
CA ILE A 53 6.31 -1.16 -0.48
C ILE A 53 5.03 -0.40 -0.12
N ASP A 54 5.13 0.62 0.72
CA ASP A 54 3.97 1.42 1.13
C ASP A 54 3.35 2.18 -0.05
N GLU A 55 4.18 2.77 -0.93
CA GLU A 55 3.71 3.45 -2.14
C GLU A 55 2.99 2.48 -3.10
N ILE A 56 3.54 1.29 -3.30
CA ILE A 56 2.93 0.25 -4.13
C ILE A 56 1.62 -0.22 -3.51
N ASP A 57 1.58 -0.48 -2.20
CA ASP A 57 0.38 -0.96 -1.51
C ASP A 57 -0.78 0.04 -1.63
N SER A 58 -0.50 1.34 -1.46
CA SER A 58 -1.49 2.40 -1.64
C SER A 58 -2.04 2.44 -3.07
N LYS A 59 -1.17 2.38 -4.08
CA LYS A 59 -1.58 2.35 -5.49
C LYS A 59 -2.41 1.12 -5.84
N ILE A 60 -1.98 -0.05 -5.38
CA ILE A 60 -2.68 -1.32 -5.63
C ILE A 60 -4.05 -1.32 -4.94
N SER A 61 -4.14 -0.79 -3.73
CA SER A 61 -5.43 -0.66 -3.02
C SER A 61 -6.42 0.21 -3.79
N GLY A 62 -5.98 1.38 -4.28
CA GLY A 62 -6.83 2.23 -5.14
C GLY A 62 -7.25 1.54 -6.45
N ILE A 63 -6.36 0.77 -7.07
CA ILE A 63 -6.70 -0.02 -8.26
C ILE A 63 -7.76 -1.08 -7.95
N ARG A 64 -7.63 -1.78 -6.81
CA ARG A 64 -8.60 -2.80 -6.38
C ARG A 64 -9.98 -2.19 -6.11
N GLU A 65 -10.04 -1.07 -5.41
CA GLU A 65 -11.29 -0.34 -5.15
C GLU A 65 -11.96 0.10 -6.45
N TYR A 66 -11.18 0.66 -7.38
CA TYR A 66 -11.68 1.03 -8.70
C TYR A 66 -12.29 -0.17 -9.42
N ILE A 67 -11.54 -1.28 -9.53
CA ILE A 67 -12.02 -2.52 -10.16
C ILE A 67 -13.30 -3.03 -9.50
N ALA A 68 -13.41 -2.94 -8.17
CA ALA A 68 -14.60 -3.36 -7.44
C ALA A 68 -15.82 -2.48 -7.79
N SER A 69 -15.64 -1.16 -7.86
CA SER A 69 -16.71 -0.20 -8.18
C SER A 69 -17.10 -0.13 -9.67
N ASP A 70 -16.28 -0.67 -10.57
CA ASP A 70 -16.50 -0.52 -12.01
C ASP A 70 -17.67 -1.38 -12.52
N GLU A 71 -18.73 -0.76 -13.06
CA GLU A 71 -19.94 -1.47 -13.50
C GLU A 71 -19.88 -1.98 -14.95
N SER A 72 -18.69 -2.01 -15.56
CA SER A 72 -18.55 -2.46 -16.94
C SER A 72 -18.87 -3.95 -17.03
N GLY A 73 -19.88 -4.32 -17.82
CA GLY A 73 -20.34 -5.72 -17.95
C GLY A 73 -19.41 -6.69 -18.70
N GLY A 74 -18.18 -6.27 -19.01
CA GLY A 74 -17.19 -7.04 -19.76
C GLY A 74 -15.99 -7.49 -18.90
N ASN A 75 -15.01 -8.15 -19.55
CA ASN A 75 -13.76 -8.58 -18.88
C ASN A 75 -12.76 -7.43 -18.67
N TRP A 76 -13.12 -6.20 -18.99
CA TRP A 76 -12.26 -5.03 -18.86
C TRP A 76 -13.04 -3.93 -18.15
N THR A 77 -12.36 -3.20 -17.27
CA THR A 77 -12.92 -2.00 -16.67
C THR A 77 -13.08 -0.88 -17.69
N SER A 78 -13.80 0.16 -17.30
CA SER A 78 -13.70 1.46 -17.95
C SER A 78 -12.26 2.00 -17.91
N TYR A 79 -12.01 3.09 -18.64
CA TYR A 79 -10.68 3.70 -18.70
C TYR A 79 -10.37 4.43 -17.38
N HIS A 80 -9.32 4.00 -16.67
CA HIS A 80 -8.87 4.65 -15.45
C HIS A 80 -8.01 5.87 -15.78
N ARG A 81 -8.58 7.07 -15.72
CA ARG A 81 -7.92 8.32 -16.17
C ARG A 81 -6.54 8.58 -15.55
N LEU A 82 -6.39 8.41 -14.24
CA LEU A 82 -5.12 8.72 -13.55
C LEU A 82 -3.98 7.74 -13.90
N LEU A 83 -4.32 6.50 -14.27
CA LEU A 83 -3.34 5.43 -14.57
C LEU A 83 -3.24 5.13 -16.07
N GLU A 84 -4.03 5.87 -16.85
CA GLU A 84 -4.07 5.86 -18.31
C GLU A 84 -4.20 4.45 -18.91
N ARG A 85 -5.06 3.60 -18.32
CA ARG A 85 -5.21 2.20 -18.75
C ARG A 85 -6.58 1.63 -18.39
N HIS A 86 -6.89 0.50 -19.03
CA HIS A 86 -7.96 -0.41 -18.61
C HIS A 86 -7.36 -1.54 -17.75
N PHE A 87 -8.15 -2.09 -16.83
CA PHE A 87 -7.78 -3.26 -16.05
C PHE A 87 -8.59 -4.48 -16.49
N TYR A 88 -7.93 -5.62 -16.58
CA TYR A 88 -8.60 -6.89 -16.92
C TYR A 88 -9.22 -7.52 -15.67
N THR A 89 -10.49 -7.90 -15.77
CA THR A 89 -11.32 -8.41 -14.68
C THR A 89 -11.93 -9.76 -15.09
N ALA A 90 -11.09 -10.79 -15.14
CA ALA A 90 -11.47 -12.14 -15.58
C ALA A 90 -12.72 -12.72 -14.89
N ASN A 91 -12.97 -12.32 -13.63
CA ASN A 91 -13.98 -12.95 -12.77
C ASN A 91 -15.31 -12.19 -12.73
N LYS A 92 -15.38 -10.92 -13.16
CA LYS A 92 -16.61 -10.11 -13.03
C LYS A 92 -17.70 -10.54 -14.02
N SER A 93 -17.29 -11.00 -15.21
CA SER A 93 -18.21 -11.50 -16.25
C SER A 93 -18.85 -12.85 -15.94
N MET A 94 -18.26 -13.64 -15.04
CA MET A 94 -18.86 -14.89 -14.57
C MET A 94 -19.89 -14.62 -13.46
N GLN A 95 -19.63 -13.66 -12.58
CA GLN A 95 -20.52 -13.27 -11.49
C GLN A 95 -21.83 -12.66 -12.00
N ASN A 96 -21.78 -11.74 -12.97
CA ASN A 96 -22.99 -11.16 -13.56
C ASN A 96 -23.88 -12.20 -14.28
N LYS A 97 -23.29 -13.28 -14.81
CA LYS A 97 -24.05 -14.35 -15.47
C LYS A 97 -24.76 -15.28 -14.49
N GLU A 98 -24.20 -15.49 -13.30
CA GLU A 98 -24.86 -16.28 -12.25
C GLU A 98 -26.06 -15.51 -11.66
N ASP A 99 -25.92 -14.19 -11.49
CA ASP A 99 -27.00 -13.31 -11.02
C ASP A 99 -28.18 -13.23 -12.02
N GLU A 100 -27.91 -13.20 -13.33
CA GLU A 100 -28.96 -13.20 -14.39
C GLU A 100 -29.71 -14.54 -14.53
N ILE A 101 -29.14 -15.67 -14.08
CA ILE A 101 -29.76 -17.00 -14.18
C ILE A 101 -30.57 -17.34 -12.90
N GLY A 102 -30.36 -16.58 -11.82
CA GLY A 102 -31.01 -16.75 -10.51
C GLY A 102 -32.32 -15.97 -10.30
N GLU A 103 -32.72 -15.10 -11.24
CA GLU A 103 -34.06 -14.45 -11.32
C GLU A 103 -35.01 -15.20 -12.26
#